data_AF-A0A959HN54-F1
#
_entry.id   AF-A0A959HN54-F1
#
_cell.length_a   1.000
_cell.length_b   1.000
_cell.length_c   1.000
_cell.angle_alpha   90.00
_cell.angle_beta   90.00
_cell.angle_gamma   90.00
#
_symmetry.space_group_name_H-M   'P 1'
#
loop_
_entity.id
_entity.type
_entity.pdbx_description
1 polymer ?
#
loop_
_entity_poly.entity_id
_entity_poly.type
_entity_poly.pdbx_seq_one_letter_code
_entity_poly.pdbx_strand_id
1 'polypeptide(L)'
;MHRLLTALIPLLLLSCNSREQNPGPPRPPQGGEERAEPASERVLALNPVYRELYQAYESYREPAITGRRFKHSDIIPLLQRLRPPFEVSPAGQSIEGRSINLVRLGNGPRTVLLWSQMHGDEPTATMALMDLFNFFSASDSFDPLRQRLLSELTLYFIPMLNPDGAEKYQRRNALDIDLNRDALRLVTPEARILKQARDQTQAQWGFNLHDQSAYYGAGNAANTASISFLAPAYNIEKDINDVRGNAMRLIVLLDKLLQEHIPGKVAKYDDTFEPRAFGDNIQKWGTSTILIESGGLEGDPEKQELRRLHFTILLAAFDAIASGSYQAAEIQDYEKIPFNNSNAFHDLILREAQLEKNGQWYTVDLGFRRTEVEYNDYQDHYHRGALADIGDLSTFYAYEQLDARGYQAVPGKTYPSAFASLDELRKQDIPALLRQGYTTFQLANLPFRSHWAELPVEATGAGNTPANQIRLNGNPSFLLRKDGEYRYAVINGYLYDLANEEGIRERLR
;
A
#
# COMPACT_ATOMS: atom_id res chain seq x y z
N MET A 1 38.48 63.00 38.41
CA MET A 1 38.53 62.20 39.66
C MET A 1 39.40 60.97 39.34
N HIS A 2 40.75 61.03 39.47
CA HIS A 2 41.54 60.59 40.64
C HIS A 2 41.22 59.14 41.05
N ARG A 3 42.10 58.12 41.03
CA ARG A 3 43.58 57.96 41.01
C ARG A 3 43.88 56.54 40.40
N LEU A 4 44.91 56.31 39.55
CA LEU A 4 46.34 55.99 39.85
C LEU A 4 46.50 54.82 40.86
N LEU A 5 47.27 53.74 40.64
CA LEU A 5 48.69 53.58 40.23
C LEU A 5 48.92 52.18 39.60
N THR A 6 49.63 51.98 38.47
CA THR A 6 51.10 51.73 38.27
C THR A 6 51.72 50.66 39.17
N ALA A 7 52.67 49.80 38.79
CA ALA A 7 53.42 49.44 37.57
C ALA A 7 54.41 48.31 37.99
N LEU A 8 54.97 47.56 37.03
CA LEU A 8 56.43 47.33 36.82
C LEU A 8 56.75 46.01 36.10
N ILE A 9 57.47 46.16 34.99
CA ILE A 9 58.28 45.17 34.26
C ILE A 9 59.67 45.12 34.94
N PRO A 10 60.44 44.02 34.80
CA PRO A 10 61.69 44.19 34.08
C PRO A 10 62.01 43.07 33.07
N LEU A 11 62.80 43.49 32.07
CA LEU A 11 63.47 42.74 31.02
C LEU A 11 64.78 42.10 31.53
N LEU A 12 65.38 41.23 30.69
CA LEU A 12 66.80 40.80 30.58
C LEU A 12 67.15 39.37 31.06
N LEU A 13 67.52 38.47 30.12
CA LEU A 13 68.91 38.11 29.79
C LEU A 13 69.00 36.98 28.74
N LEU A 14 69.95 37.12 27.81
CA LEU A 14 70.43 36.10 26.88
C LEU A 14 71.13 34.95 27.62
N SER A 15 71.05 33.72 27.09
CA SER A 15 72.25 32.89 26.94
C SER A 15 72.09 31.87 25.80
N CYS A 16 73.01 31.93 24.84
CA CYS A 16 73.33 30.82 23.95
C CYS A 16 73.98 29.70 24.76
N ASN A 17 73.64 28.44 24.49
CA ASN A 17 74.63 27.37 24.60
C ASN A 17 74.32 26.22 23.64
N SER A 18 75.25 26.02 22.72
CA SER A 18 75.39 24.91 21.79
C SER A 18 75.71 23.60 22.51
N ARG A 19 75.09 22.49 22.09
CA ARG A 19 75.68 21.14 22.15
C ARG A 19 74.97 20.22 21.16
N GLU A 20 75.70 19.87 20.10
CA GLU A 20 75.43 18.68 19.29
C GLU A 20 75.64 17.42 20.14
N GLN A 21 74.80 16.39 19.96
CA GLN A 21 75.24 14.99 19.79
C GLN A 21 74.06 14.03 19.48
N ASN A 22 74.21 13.38 18.32
CA ASN A 22 73.74 12.07 17.83
C ASN A 22 72.25 11.73 17.57
N PRO A 23 71.94 11.15 16.38
CA PRO A 23 70.61 10.68 16.02
C PRO A 23 70.37 9.25 16.55
N GLY A 24 69.22 9.06 17.19
CA GLY A 24 68.68 7.72 17.51
C GLY A 24 68.17 7.00 16.26
N PRO A 25 67.96 5.66 16.34
CA PRO A 25 67.60 4.85 15.18
C PRO A 25 66.19 5.16 14.67
N PRO A 26 65.90 4.91 13.37
CA PRO A 26 64.62 5.24 12.77
C PRO A 26 63.50 4.40 13.38
N ARG A 27 62.40 5.07 13.76
CA ARG A 27 61.14 4.42 14.15
C ARG A 27 60.48 3.76 12.93
N PRO A 28 59.80 2.61 13.10
CA PRO A 28 59.06 1.97 12.03
C PRO A 28 57.88 2.86 11.57
N PRO A 29 57.40 2.69 10.33
CA PRO A 29 56.37 3.55 9.76
C PRO A 29 55.09 3.41 10.61
N GLN A 30 54.59 4.55 11.09
CA GLN A 30 53.26 4.64 11.65
C GLN A 30 52.28 4.31 10.53
N GLY A 31 51.56 3.19 10.68
CA GLY A 31 50.36 2.94 9.91
C GLY A 31 49.43 4.12 10.12
N GLY A 32 48.98 4.72 9.01
CA GLY A 32 47.90 5.68 9.05
C GLY A 32 46.66 4.98 9.58
N GLU A 33 46.29 5.27 10.82
CA GLU A 33 44.91 5.15 11.24
C GLU A 33 44.11 6.11 10.35
N GLU A 34 43.36 5.56 9.39
CA GLU A 34 42.21 6.25 8.84
C GLU A 34 41.32 6.65 10.02
N ARG A 35 41.39 7.92 10.40
CA ARG A 35 40.42 8.52 11.31
C ARG A 35 39.06 8.34 10.65
N ALA A 36 38.22 7.52 11.27
CA ALA A 36 36.80 7.52 10.99
C ALA A 36 36.29 8.97 11.03
N GLU A 37 35.71 9.43 9.93
CA GLU A 37 35.04 10.72 9.87
C GLU A 37 33.99 10.80 11.00
N PRO A 38 33.84 11.96 11.64
CA PRO A 38 32.83 12.13 12.69
C PRO A 38 31.44 11.86 12.11
N ALA A 39 30.59 11.19 12.89
CA ALA A 39 29.23 10.79 12.50
C ALA A 39 28.27 11.94 12.13
N SER A 40 28.73 13.20 12.17
CA SER A 40 27.88 14.39 12.08
C SER A 40 27.60 14.90 10.66
N GLU A 41 28.09 14.28 9.58
CA GLU A 41 27.78 14.73 8.21
C GLU A 41 27.55 13.59 7.19
N ARG A 42 26.94 12.46 7.60
CA ARG A 42 26.42 11.51 6.60
C ARG A 42 25.09 12.03 6.05
N VAL A 43 25.14 12.70 4.90
CA VAL A 43 23.93 13.09 4.17
C VAL A 43 23.27 11.83 3.61
N LEU A 44 22.00 11.59 3.96
CA LEU A 44 21.18 10.56 3.32
C LEU A 44 20.98 10.90 1.84
N ALA A 45 21.78 10.31 0.96
CA ALA A 45 21.66 10.47 -0.49
C ALA A 45 20.95 9.27 -1.11
N LEU A 46 19.96 9.53 -1.98
CA LEU A 46 19.33 8.46 -2.76
C LEU A 46 20.29 8.02 -3.86
N ASN A 47 20.52 6.71 -3.96
CA ASN A 47 21.31 6.14 -5.03
C ASN A 47 20.54 6.31 -6.36
N PRO A 48 21.14 6.93 -7.41
CA PRO A 48 20.48 7.11 -8.70
C PRO A 48 19.91 5.83 -9.32
N VAL A 49 20.50 4.67 -8.99
CA VAL A 49 20.06 3.36 -9.49
C VAL A 49 18.57 3.07 -9.21
N TYR A 50 17.99 3.64 -8.16
CA TYR A 50 16.58 3.40 -7.83
C TYR A 50 15.63 4.01 -8.86
N ARG A 51 15.98 5.18 -9.42
CA ARG A 51 15.21 5.79 -10.52
C ARG A 51 15.29 4.94 -11.78
N GLU A 52 16.46 4.38 -12.06
CA GLU A 52 16.68 3.48 -13.19
C GLU A 52 15.87 2.19 -13.03
N LEU A 53 15.85 1.60 -11.83
CA LEU A 53 15.04 0.42 -11.52
C LEU A 53 13.54 0.69 -11.68
N TYR A 54 13.06 1.84 -11.19
CA TYR A 54 11.67 2.24 -11.39
C TYR A 54 11.35 2.32 -12.88
N GLN A 55 12.20 2.96 -13.69
CA GLN A 55 12.02 3.08 -15.14
C GLN A 55 12.09 1.74 -15.87
N ALA A 56 12.95 0.82 -15.44
CA ALA A 56 13.15 -0.48 -16.06
C ALA A 56 12.10 -1.55 -15.69
N TYR A 57 11.19 -1.25 -14.76
CA TYR A 57 10.22 -2.19 -14.19
C TYR A 57 9.50 -3.08 -15.21
N GLU A 58 9.03 -2.52 -16.34
CA GLU A 58 8.29 -3.30 -17.35
C GLU A 58 9.09 -4.46 -17.96
N SER A 59 10.44 -4.41 -17.89
CA SER A 59 11.28 -5.53 -18.34
C SER A 59 11.30 -6.72 -17.37
N TYR A 60 10.84 -6.52 -16.13
CA TYR A 60 10.80 -7.55 -15.08
C TYR A 60 9.39 -7.94 -14.67
N ARG A 61 8.38 -7.15 -15.02
CA ARG A 61 6.98 -7.42 -14.71
C ARG A 61 6.58 -8.81 -15.18
N GLU A 62 6.04 -9.63 -14.28
CA GLU A 62 5.51 -10.94 -14.59
C GLU A 62 4.22 -10.84 -15.42
N PRO A 63 4.22 -11.28 -16.69
CA PRO A 63 3.08 -11.13 -17.59
C PRO A 63 1.90 -12.04 -17.26
N ALA A 64 2.10 -13.17 -16.56
CA ALA A 64 1.01 -14.07 -16.18
C ALA A 64 0.07 -13.45 -15.13
N ILE A 65 0.54 -12.44 -14.39
CA ILE A 65 -0.24 -11.76 -13.35
C ILE A 65 -0.67 -10.39 -13.88
N THR A 66 -1.91 -10.30 -14.33
CA THR A 66 -2.48 -9.07 -14.93
C THR A 66 -3.29 -8.23 -13.95
N GLY A 67 -3.74 -8.82 -12.84
CA GLY A 67 -4.55 -8.15 -11.82
C GLY A 67 -4.44 -8.83 -10.45
N ARG A 68 -5.25 -8.37 -9.48
CA ARG A 68 -5.16 -8.76 -8.06
C ARG A 68 -5.70 -10.16 -7.73
N ARG A 69 -6.53 -10.75 -8.58
CA ARG A 69 -7.28 -11.99 -8.31
C ARG A 69 -6.64 -13.25 -8.89
N PHE A 70 -5.35 -13.43 -8.64
CA PHE A 70 -4.66 -14.68 -8.95
C PHE A 70 -4.80 -15.67 -7.79
N LYS A 71 -4.75 -16.96 -8.13
CA LYS A 71 -4.93 -18.08 -7.22
C LYS A 71 -3.61 -18.77 -6.88
N HIS A 72 -3.66 -19.69 -5.94
CA HIS A 72 -2.52 -20.55 -5.61
C HIS A 72 -2.02 -21.30 -6.85
N SER A 73 -2.95 -21.80 -7.68
CA SER A 73 -2.65 -22.50 -8.93
C SER A 73 -1.91 -21.64 -9.96
N ASP A 74 -2.02 -20.31 -9.89
CA ASP A 74 -1.34 -19.40 -10.81
C ASP A 74 0.09 -19.11 -10.34
N ILE A 75 0.34 -19.09 -9.03
CA ILE A 75 1.66 -18.85 -8.44
C ILE A 75 2.56 -20.08 -8.52
N ILE A 76 2.04 -21.29 -8.30
CA ILE A 76 2.86 -22.50 -8.25
C ILE A 76 3.70 -22.74 -9.51
N PRO A 77 3.16 -22.61 -10.74
CA PRO A 77 3.96 -22.73 -11.97
C PRO A 77 5.09 -21.69 -12.03
N LEU A 78 4.87 -20.47 -11.53
CA LEU A 78 5.87 -19.40 -11.50
C LEU A 78 7.03 -19.71 -10.53
N LEU A 79 6.75 -20.44 -9.45
CA LEU A 79 7.80 -20.92 -8.54
C LEU A 79 8.56 -22.12 -9.13
N GLN A 80 7.86 -23.03 -9.81
CA GLN A 80 8.47 -24.22 -10.41
C GLN A 80 9.44 -23.92 -11.56
N ARG A 81 9.25 -22.79 -12.25
CA ARG A 81 10.18 -22.35 -13.33
C ARG A 81 11.47 -21.72 -12.79
N LEU A 82 11.55 -21.37 -11.50
CA LEU A 82 12.76 -20.78 -10.93
C LEU A 82 13.91 -21.80 -10.99
N ARG A 83 15.06 -21.34 -11.51
CA ARG A 83 16.27 -22.15 -11.70
C ARG A 83 17.37 -21.65 -10.75
N PRO A 84 18.47 -22.42 -10.53
CA PRO A 84 19.62 -21.90 -9.79
C PRO A 84 20.03 -20.50 -10.31
N PRO A 85 20.34 -19.54 -9.41
CA PRO A 85 20.66 -19.73 -7.99
C PRO A 85 19.46 -19.76 -7.04
N PHE A 86 18.22 -19.79 -7.52
CA PHE A 86 17.05 -19.97 -6.65
C PHE A 86 16.97 -21.39 -6.09
N GLU A 87 16.66 -21.49 -4.80
CA GLU A 87 16.34 -22.73 -4.10
C GLU A 87 14.88 -22.67 -3.63
N VAL A 88 14.00 -23.43 -4.28
CA VAL A 88 12.58 -23.52 -3.91
C VAL A 88 12.36 -24.79 -3.10
N SER A 89 11.79 -24.64 -1.91
CA SER A 89 11.52 -25.76 -1.00
C SER A 89 10.11 -25.67 -0.42
N PRO A 90 9.45 -26.81 -0.16
CA PRO A 90 8.19 -26.81 0.55
C PRO A 90 8.41 -26.40 2.02
N ALA A 91 7.69 -25.39 2.48
CA ALA A 91 7.69 -24.95 3.87
C ALA A 91 6.62 -25.69 4.71
N GLY A 92 5.55 -26.14 4.05
CA GLY A 92 4.46 -26.90 4.67
C GLY A 92 3.20 -26.84 3.81
N GLN A 93 2.04 -27.07 4.44
CA GLN A 93 0.73 -26.99 3.80
C GLN A 93 -0.23 -26.15 4.66
N SER A 94 -1.18 -25.49 4.00
CA SER A 94 -2.31 -24.83 4.65
C SER A 94 -3.32 -25.84 5.22
N ILE A 95 -4.39 -25.34 5.85
CA ILE A 95 -5.48 -26.17 6.39
C ILE A 95 -6.15 -27.02 5.30
N GLU A 96 -6.43 -26.45 4.13
CA GLU A 96 -7.03 -27.17 3.01
C GLU A 96 -5.98 -27.95 2.16
N GLY A 97 -4.74 -28.05 2.63
CA GLY A 97 -3.70 -28.89 2.02
C GLY A 97 -2.92 -28.26 0.86
N ARG A 98 -3.07 -26.95 0.63
CA ARG A 98 -2.31 -26.22 -0.42
C ARG A 98 -0.88 -26.01 0.03
N SER A 99 0.08 -26.17 -0.89
CA SER A 99 1.50 -26.03 -0.57
C SER A 99 1.87 -24.58 -0.24
N ILE A 100 2.65 -24.40 0.82
CA ILE A 100 3.31 -23.13 1.14
C ILE A 100 4.79 -23.34 0.87
N ASN A 101 5.40 -22.45 0.08
CA ASN A 101 6.77 -22.60 -0.41
C ASN A 101 7.67 -21.52 0.16
N LEU A 102 8.91 -21.90 0.43
CA LEU A 102 10.00 -21.01 0.81
C LEU A 102 10.98 -20.94 -0.38
N VAL A 103 11.23 -19.73 -0.87
CA VAL A 103 12.22 -19.46 -1.91
C VAL A 103 13.44 -18.84 -1.23
N ARG A 104 14.61 -19.45 -1.39
CA ARG A 104 15.91 -18.92 -0.94
C ARG A 104 16.73 -18.45 -2.13
N LEU A 105 17.43 -17.34 -1.94
CA LEU A 105 18.29 -16.72 -2.96
C LEU A 105 19.48 -15.98 -2.31
N GLY A 106 20.67 -16.09 -2.90
CA GLY A 106 21.88 -15.43 -2.40
C GLY A 106 22.61 -16.22 -1.31
N ASN A 107 23.83 -15.79 -0.97
CA ASN A 107 24.71 -16.47 -0.02
C ASN A 107 25.44 -15.50 0.92
N GLY A 108 24.96 -14.26 1.00
CA GLY A 108 25.60 -13.25 1.82
C GLY A 108 25.27 -13.35 3.31
N PRO A 109 26.07 -12.67 4.16
CA PRO A 109 26.01 -12.81 5.62
C PRO A 109 24.78 -12.15 6.26
N ARG A 110 24.06 -11.27 5.56
CA ARG A 110 22.86 -10.61 6.09
C ARG A 110 21.60 -11.35 5.64
N THR A 111 20.86 -11.91 6.58
CA THR A 111 19.65 -12.67 6.27
C THR A 111 18.40 -11.79 6.30
N VAL A 112 17.58 -11.90 5.26
CA VAL A 112 16.31 -11.16 5.11
C VAL A 112 15.17 -12.16 4.90
N LEU A 113 14.08 -12.02 5.66
CA LEU A 113 12.85 -12.80 5.49
C LEU A 113 11.72 -11.90 5.00
N LEU A 114 11.06 -12.28 3.92
CA LEU A 114 9.89 -11.61 3.37
C LEU A 114 8.72 -12.57 3.36
N TRP A 115 7.54 -12.09 3.73
CA TRP A 115 6.32 -12.86 3.57
C TRP A 115 5.18 -11.95 3.09
N SER A 116 4.36 -12.48 2.19
CA SER A 116 3.19 -11.79 1.64
C SER A 116 1.95 -12.67 1.74
N GLN A 117 0.79 -12.05 1.56
CA GLN A 117 -0.53 -12.69 1.64
C GLN A 117 -0.70 -13.56 2.87
N MET A 118 -0.33 -13.05 4.06
CA MET A 118 -0.82 -13.65 5.30
C MET A 118 -2.32 -13.41 5.49
N HIS A 119 -2.80 -12.31 4.91
CA HIS A 119 -4.21 -12.13 4.56
C HIS A 119 -4.37 -12.42 3.07
N GLY A 120 -5.37 -13.23 2.71
CA GLY A 120 -5.50 -13.73 1.34
C GLY A 120 -5.92 -12.68 0.31
N ASP A 121 -6.64 -11.64 0.76
CA ASP A 121 -7.12 -10.49 -0.02
C ASP A 121 -6.09 -9.37 -0.22
N GLU A 122 -4.83 -9.59 0.16
CA GLU A 122 -3.76 -8.58 0.11
C GLU A 122 -2.63 -8.98 -0.89
N PRO A 123 -2.93 -9.03 -2.21
CA PRO A 123 -2.06 -9.63 -3.22
C PRO A 123 -0.92 -8.75 -3.72
N THR A 124 -0.91 -7.45 -3.44
CA THR A 124 -0.07 -6.46 -4.13
C THR A 124 1.41 -6.83 -4.08
N ALA A 125 1.89 -7.16 -2.89
CA ALA A 125 3.28 -7.51 -2.71
C ALA A 125 3.64 -8.87 -3.30
N THR A 126 2.72 -9.85 -3.31
CA THR A 126 2.95 -11.14 -3.98
C THR A 126 3.21 -10.94 -5.48
N MET A 127 2.48 -10.02 -6.13
CA MET A 127 2.76 -9.65 -7.52
C MET A 127 4.18 -9.12 -7.68
N ALA A 128 4.58 -8.18 -6.81
CA ALA A 128 5.92 -7.59 -6.83
C ALA A 128 7.02 -8.62 -6.55
N LEU A 129 6.77 -9.63 -5.70
CA LEU A 129 7.74 -10.71 -5.48
C LEU A 129 8.00 -11.54 -6.75
N MET A 130 6.98 -11.77 -7.58
CA MET A 130 7.19 -12.43 -8.88
C MET A 130 8.06 -11.58 -9.82
N ASP A 131 7.88 -10.25 -9.79
CA ASP A 131 8.70 -9.32 -10.57
C ASP A 131 10.15 -9.29 -10.08
N LEU A 132 10.37 -9.36 -8.76
CA LEU A 132 11.70 -9.49 -8.18
C LEU A 132 12.38 -10.78 -8.64
N PHE A 133 11.66 -11.89 -8.74
CA PHE A 133 12.24 -13.15 -9.22
C PHE A 133 12.66 -13.06 -10.69
N ASN A 134 11.89 -12.37 -11.52
CA ASN A 134 12.27 -12.06 -12.90
C ASN A 134 13.48 -11.13 -12.94
N PHE A 135 13.55 -10.10 -12.09
CA PHE A 135 14.73 -9.25 -11.96
C PHE A 135 15.98 -10.07 -11.63
N PHE A 136 15.95 -10.92 -10.61
CA PHE A 136 17.12 -11.72 -10.25
C PHE A 136 17.47 -12.85 -11.24
N SER A 137 16.54 -13.20 -12.13
CA SER A 137 16.76 -14.17 -13.22
C SER A 137 17.27 -13.53 -14.51
N ALA A 138 17.18 -12.20 -14.64
CA ALA A 138 17.61 -11.47 -15.82
C ALA A 138 19.14 -11.32 -15.90
N SER A 139 19.64 -11.02 -17.11
CA SER A 139 21.02 -10.60 -17.35
C SER A 139 21.01 -9.35 -18.22
N ASP A 140 21.42 -8.22 -17.62
CA ASP A 140 21.38 -6.90 -18.23
C ASP A 140 22.29 -5.91 -17.46
N SER A 141 22.13 -4.60 -17.68
CA SER A 141 22.93 -3.56 -17.04
C SER A 141 22.89 -3.53 -15.51
N PHE A 142 21.90 -4.18 -14.88
CA PHE A 142 21.82 -4.27 -13.41
C PHE A 142 22.58 -5.49 -12.83
N ASP A 143 23.33 -6.25 -13.63
CA ASP A 143 24.10 -7.42 -13.16
C ASP A 143 25.05 -7.09 -12.00
N PRO A 144 25.77 -5.94 -11.98
CA PRO A 144 26.58 -5.56 -10.82
C PRO A 144 25.77 -5.38 -9.53
N LEU A 145 24.54 -4.84 -9.63
CA LEU A 145 23.65 -4.71 -8.49
C LEU A 145 23.20 -6.10 -8.01
N ARG A 146 22.74 -6.98 -8.91
CA ARG A 146 22.34 -8.35 -8.56
C ARG A 146 23.48 -9.09 -7.85
N GLN A 147 24.69 -9.05 -8.40
CA GLN A 147 25.85 -9.72 -7.82
C GLN A 147 26.15 -9.22 -6.41
N ARG A 148 26.15 -7.88 -6.20
CA ARG A 148 26.32 -7.29 -4.87
C ARG A 148 25.22 -7.74 -3.90
N LEU A 149 23.95 -7.67 -4.32
CA LEU A 149 22.83 -8.09 -3.46
C LEU A 149 22.96 -9.57 -3.07
N LEU A 150 23.30 -10.45 -4.00
CA LEU A 150 23.43 -11.89 -3.76
C LEU A 150 24.69 -12.28 -2.97
N SER A 151 25.74 -11.45 -3.00
CA SER A 151 26.95 -11.67 -2.19
C SER A 151 26.82 -11.12 -0.77
N GLU A 152 25.99 -10.10 -0.56
CA GLU A 152 25.80 -9.44 0.74
C GLU A 152 24.58 -9.95 1.51
N LEU A 153 23.57 -10.47 0.79
CA LEU A 153 22.32 -10.93 1.37
C LEU A 153 22.07 -12.43 1.13
N THR A 154 21.41 -13.05 2.10
CA THR A 154 20.65 -14.28 1.90
C THR A 154 19.17 -13.95 2.09
N LEU A 155 18.41 -14.01 0.99
CA LEU A 155 16.99 -13.66 0.93
C LEU A 155 16.13 -14.92 1.05
N TYR A 156 15.11 -14.85 1.89
CA TYR A 156 14.09 -15.87 2.07
C TYR A 156 12.72 -15.26 1.82
N PHE A 157 11.93 -15.87 0.94
CA PHE A 157 10.59 -15.41 0.58
C PHE A 157 9.57 -16.50 0.88
N ILE A 158 8.46 -16.14 1.52
CA ILE A 158 7.21 -16.90 1.54
C ILE A 158 6.20 -16.12 0.69
N PRO A 159 6.06 -16.43 -0.63
CA PRO A 159 5.29 -15.59 -1.54
C PRO A 159 3.77 -15.62 -1.31
N MET A 160 3.25 -16.64 -0.64
CA MET A 160 1.83 -16.76 -0.34
C MET A 160 1.68 -17.59 0.94
N LEU A 161 1.52 -16.93 2.08
CA LEU A 161 1.43 -17.61 3.37
C LEU A 161 0.04 -18.21 3.63
N ASN A 162 -1.02 -17.53 3.18
CA ASN A 162 -2.42 -17.95 3.34
C ASN A 162 -3.07 -18.28 1.98
N PRO A 163 -2.68 -19.40 1.34
CA PRO A 163 -3.26 -19.77 0.06
C PRO A 163 -4.77 -20.06 0.15
N ASP A 164 -5.27 -20.52 1.30
CA ASP A 164 -6.69 -20.80 1.48
C ASP A 164 -7.55 -19.53 1.49
N GLY A 165 -7.04 -18.45 2.10
CA GLY A 165 -7.67 -17.13 2.04
C GLY A 165 -7.57 -16.53 0.64
N ALA A 166 -6.44 -16.72 -0.06
CA ALA A 166 -6.23 -16.19 -1.40
C ALA A 166 -7.23 -16.77 -2.42
N GLU A 167 -7.55 -18.07 -2.32
CA GLU A 167 -8.56 -18.71 -3.18
C GLU A 167 -9.96 -18.11 -3.07
N LYS A 168 -10.26 -17.46 -1.95
CA LYS A 168 -11.57 -16.86 -1.65
C LYS A 168 -11.52 -15.34 -1.59
N TYR A 169 -10.39 -14.75 -1.99
CA TYR A 169 -10.10 -13.32 -1.89
C TYR A 169 -10.53 -12.74 -0.53
N GLN A 170 -10.07 -13.37 0.56
CA GLN A 170 -10.47 -13.00 1.91
C GLN A 170 -9.28 -12.89 2.87
N ARG A 171 -9.45 -12.03 3.89
CA ARG A 171 -8.46 -11.79 4.93
C ARG A 171 -8.05 -13.03 5.72
N ARG A 172 -9.01 -13.85 6.14
CA ARG A 172 -8.80 -14.93 7.11
C ARG A 172 -8.50 -16.26 6.42
N ASN A 173 -7.86 -17.19 7.11
CA ASN A 173 -7.62 -18.54 6.56
C ASN A 173 -8.91 -19.40 6.55
N ALA A 174 -8.79 -20.68 6.21
CA ALA A 174 -9.93 -21.60 6.13
C ALA A 174 -10.69 -21.84 7.46
N LEU A 175 -10.11 -21.48 8.61
CA LEU A 175 -10.76 -21.55 9.93
C LEU A 175 -11.34 -20.19 10.39
N ASP A 176 -11.39 -19.20 9.50
CA ASP A 176 -11.71 -17.81 9.83
C ASP A 176 -10.79 -17.23 10.93
N ILE A 177 -9.54 -17.70 11.02
CA ILE A 177 -8.53 -17.12 11.91
C ILE A 177 -7.77 -16.05 11.13
N ASP A 178 -7.64 -14.87 11.73
CA ASP A 178 -6.70 -13.84 11.27
C ASP A 178 -5.30 -14.30 11.67
N LEU A 179 -4.49 -14.67 10.67
CA LEU A 179 -3.12 -15.16 10.90
C LEU A 179 -2.27 -14.12 11.64
N ASN A 180 -2.51 -12.83 11.40
CA ASN A 180 -1.83 -11.74 12.07
C ASN A 180 -2.40 -11.46 13.47
N ARG A 181 -3.15 -12.42 14.05
CA ARG A 181 -3.57 -12.48 15.45
C ARG A 181 -3.26 -13.84 16.10
N ASP A 182 -2.41 -14.66 15.48
CA ASP A 182 -2.07 -16.01 15.96
C ASP A 182 -0.58 -16.19 16.32
N ALA A 183 0.21 -15.12 16.48
CA ALA A 183 1.64 -15.21 16.74
C ALA A 183 2.01 -15.77 18.13
N LEU A 184 1.07 -15.77 19.09
CA LEU A 184 1.30 -16.31 20.44
C LEU A 184 1.00 -17.80 20.56
N ARG A 185 -0.13 -18.24 19.98
CA ARG A 185 -0.61 -19.61 20.14
C ARG A 185 -0.18 -20.51 18.99
N LEU A 186 0.05 -19.93 17.80
CA LEU A 186 0.46 -20.66 16.60
C LEU A 186 -0.50 -21.82 16.32
N VAL A 187 -1.81 -21.56 16.42
CA VAL A 187 -2.89 -22.53 16.23
C VAL A 187 -2.90 -23.04 14.79
N THR A 188 -2.70 -22.15 13.82
CA THR A 188 -2.81 -22.51 12.40
C THR A 188 -1.49 -23.09 11.86
N PRO A 189 -1.54 -23.98 10.85
CA PRO A 189 -0.30 -24.45 10.21
C PRO A 189 0.48 -23.31 9.57
N GLU A 190 -0.19 -22.31 8.98
CA GLU A 190 0.46 -21.15 8.37
C GLU A 190 1.26 -20.34 9.41
N ALA A 191 0.67 -20.09 10.59
CA ALA A 191 1.34 -19.40 11.69
C ALA A 191 2.59 -20.17 12.16
N ARG A 192 2.51 -21.49 12.28
CA ARG A 192 3.67 -22.34 12.62
C ARG A 192 4.75 -22.30 11.55
N ILE A 193 4.37 -22.32 10.27
CA ILE A 193 5.30 -22.25 9.14
C ILE A 193 6.08 -20.93 9.17
N LEU A 194 5.40 -19.79 9.33
CA LEU A 194 6.09 -18.49 9.42
C LEU A 194 7.02 -18.42 10.63
N LYS A 195 6.56 -18.90 11.81
CA LYS A 195 7.40 -18.95 13.01
C LYS A 195 8.65 -19.80 12.79
N GLN A 196 8.48 -20.98 12.21
CA GLN A 196 9.57 -21.91 11.91
C GLN A 196 10.56 -21.29 10.91
N ALA A 197 10.07 -20.64 9.85
CA ALA A 197 10.93 -19.94 8.89
C ALA A 197 11.77 -18.86 9.58
N ARG A 198 11.17 -18.02 10.45
CA ARG A 198 11.91 -17.04 11.25
C ARG A 198 12.94 -17.69 12.16
N ASP A 199 12.61 -18.78 12.83
CA ASP A 199 13.51 -19.45 13.77
C ASP A 199 14.68 -20.16 13.07
N GLN A 200 14.44 -20.76 11.91
CA GLN A 200 15.47 -21.45 11.14
C GLN A 200 16.44 -20.49 10.45
N THR A 201 15.91 -19.38 9.93
CA THR A 201 16.71 -18.39 9.19
C THR A 201 17.46 -17.44 10.12
N GLN A 202 16.97 -17.23 11.35
CA GLN A 202 17.45 -16.20 12.27
C GLN A 202 17.58 -14.84 11.57
N ALA A 203 16.57 -14.50 10.74
CA ALA A 203 16.61 -13.34 9.88
C ALA A 203 16.91 -12.04 10.66
N GLN A 204 17.89 -11.28 10.18
CA GLN A 204 18.26 -9.97 10.75
C GLN A 204 17.25 -8.89 10.32
N TRP A 205 16.63 -9.08 9.16
CA TRP A 205 15.64 -8.18 8.57
C TRP A 205 14.37 -8.93 8.18
N GLY A 206 13.22 -8.26 8.32
CA GLY A 206 11.91 -8.81 8.04
C GLY A 206 11.07 -7.83 7.23
N PHE A 207 10.37 -8.30 6.19
CA PHE A 207 9.37 -7.52 5.48
C PHE A 207 8.00 -8.18 5.61
N ASN A 208 7.12 -7.51 6.36
CA ASN A 208 5.72 -7.88 6.52
C ASN A 208 4.88 -7.17 5.47
N LEU A 209 4.47 -7.89 4.44
CA LEU A 209 3.91 -7.29 3.24
C LEU A 209 2.38 -7.45 3.21
N HIS A 210 1.68 -6.32 3.23
CA HIS A 210 0.23 -6.23 3.42
C HIS A 210 -0.43 -5.21 2.48
N ASP A 211 -1.75 -5.21 2.49
CA ASP A 211 -2.59 -4.16 1.90
C ASP A 211 -3.49 -3.54 2.98
N GLN A 212 -3.77 -2.25 2.83
CA GLN A 212 -4.72 -1.52 3.66
C GLN A 212 -5.91 -1.02 2.82
N SER A 213 -6.93 -0.47 3.50
CA SER A 213 -8.09 0.08 2.81
C SER A 213 -7.71 1.22 1.87
N ALA A 214 -8.33 1.24 0.68
CA ALA A 214 -8.23 2.36 -0.25
C ALA A 214 -8.79 3.68 0.31
N TYR A 215 -9.48 3.67 1.45
CA TYR A 215 -10.05 4.87 2.06
C TYR A 215 -9.16 5.53 3.12
N TYR A 216 -7.92 5.07 3.27
CA TYR A 216 -6.98 5.64 4.23
C TYR A 216 -6.32 6.89 3.65
N GLY A 217 -6.20 7.94 4.46
CA GLY A 217 -5.49 9.18 4.11
C GLY A 217 -4.06 9.20 4.66
N ALA A 218 -3.16 9.90 3.98
CA ALA A 218 -1.82 10.19 4.47
C ALA A 218 -1.89 11.44 5.37
N GLY A 219 -1.99 11.21 6.69
CA GLY A 219 -2.31 12.26 7.65
C GLY A 219 -3.70 12.87 7.41
N ASN A 220 -3.79 14.19 7.58
CA ASN A 220 -5.01 14.97 7.37
C ASN A 220 -4.98 15.76 6.06
N ALA A 221 -4.22 15.29 5.06
CA ALA A 221 -4.14 15.90 3.75
C ALA A 221 -5.12 15.22 2.77
N ALA A 222 -5.42 15.90 1.66
CA ALA A 222 -6.20 15.37 0.54
C ALA A 222 -5.43 14.34 -0.30
N ASN A 223 -4.62 13.51 0.36
CA ASN A 223 -3.85 12.44 -0.25
C ASN A 223 -4.22 11.11 0.41
N THR A 224 -4.42 10.09 -0.41
CA THR A 224 -4.54 8.73 0.07
C THR A 224 -3.20 8.28 0.67
N ALA A 225 -3.26 7.40 1.68
CA ALA A 225 -2.09 6.63 2.11
C ALA A 225 -1.90 5.49 1.11
N SER A 226 -1.19 5.76 0.03
CA SER A 226 -0.89 4.79 -1.03
C SER A 226 0.08 3.72 -0.55
N ILE A 227 1.10 4.13 0.22
CA ILE A 227 1.98 3.21 0.96
C ILE A 227 2.05 3.66 2.41
N SER A 228 1.76 2.77 3.36
CA SER A 228 2.07 3.02 4.78
C SER A 228 3.20 2.11 5.24
N PHE A 229 4.11 2.65 6.04
CA PHE A 229 5.14 1.88 6.71
C PHE A 229 4.84 1.69 8.19
N LEU A 230 5.42 0.66 8.80
CA LEU A 230 5.51 0.56 10.25
C LEU A 230 6.80 -0.15 10.63
N ALA A 231 7.56 0.46 11.56
CA ALA A 231 8.53 -0.25 12.39
C ALA A 231 7.79 -0.74 13.66
N PRO A 232 7.38 -2.03 13.72
CA PRO A 232 6.48 -2.51 14.76
C PRO A 232 7.02 -2.25 16.16
N ALA A 233 6.13 -2.01 17.11
CA ALA A 233 6.53 -1.98 18.51
C ALA A 233 6.86 -3.41 18.98
N TYR A 234 7.79 -3.55 19.93
CA TYR A 234 8.10 -4.85 20.55
C TYR A 234 7.60 -4.96 22.00
N ASN A 235 7.07 -3.86 22.54
CA ASN A 235 6.47 -3.75 23.87
C ASN A 235 5.43 -2.61 23.91
N ILE A 236 4.68 -2.55 25.01
CA ILE A 236 3.58 -1.58 25.20
C ILE A 236 4.11 -0.15 25.26
N GLU A 237 5.29 0.03 25.83
CA GLU A 237 5.97 1.32 26.01
C GLU A 237 6.46 1.91 24.68
N LYS A 238 6.46 1.13 23.59
CA LYS A 238 6.96 1.50 22.28
C LYS A 238 8.42 1.98 22.37
N ASP A 239 9.24 1.25 23.12
CA ASP A 239 10.66 1.54 23.22
C ASP A 239 11.35 1.38 21.85
N ILE A 240 12.52 2.03 21.72
CA ILE A 240 13.35 1.98 20.52
C ILE A 240 14.69 1.34 20.91
N ASN A 241 14.87 0.07 20.56
CA ASN A 241 16.15 -0.61 20.59
C ASN A 241 16.81 -0.56 19.20
N ASP A 242 18.01 -1.13 19.06
CA ASP A 242 18.75 -1.14 17.78
C ASP A 242 17.94 -1.79 16.65
N VAL A 243 17.23 -2.87 16.95
CA VAL A 243 16.41 -3.62 15.98
C VAL A 243 15.28 -2.75 15.42
N ARG A 244 14.57 -2.02 16.28
CA ARG A 244 13.47 -1.13 15.85
C ARG A 244 14.00 0.15 15.20
N GLY A 245 15.07 0.71 15.77
CA GLY A 245 15.74 1.86 15.20
C GLY A 245 16.27 1.61 13.79
N ASN A 246 16.79 0.42 13.50
CA ASN A 246 17.21 0.03 12.14
C ASN A 246 16.04 0.00 11.15
N ALA A 247 14.90 -0.56 11.55
CA ALA A 247 13.69 -0.53 10.73
C ALA A 247 13.21 0.91 10.47
N MET A 248 13.18 1.76 11.49
CA MET A 248 12.81 3.18 11.35
C MET A 248 13.73 3.93 10.37
N ARG A 249 15.05 3.76 10.50
CA ARG A 249 16.03 4.38 9.60
C ARG A 249 15.86 3.91 8.15
N LEU A 250 15.63 2.61 7.95
CA LEU A 250 15.35 2.09 6.62
C LEU A 250 14.07 2.71 6.04
N ILE A 251 13.00 2.80 6.84
CA ILE A 251 11.74 3.43 6.42
C ILE A 251 11.95 4.89 6.00
N VAL A 252 12.78 5.67 6.70
CA VAL A 252 13.09 7.06 6.30
C VAL A 252 13.72 7.12 4.91
N LEU A 253 14.64 6.19 4.60
CA LEU A 253 15.23 6.10 3.26
C LEU A 253 14.17 5.75 2.20
N LEU A 254 13.30 4.79 2.49
CA LEU A 254 12.25 4.36 1.56
C LEU A 254 11.18 5.44 1.35
N ASP A 255 10.78 6.16 2.40
CA ASP A 255 9.89 7.32 2.30
C ASP A 255 10.48 8.37 1.37
N LYS A 256 11.75 8.75 1.58
CA LYS A 256 12.44 9.72 0.72
C LYS A 256 12.42 9.31 -0.76
N LEU A 257 12.59 8.03 -1.05
CA LEU A 257 12.49 7.50 -2.40
C LEU A 257 11.06 7.61 -2.96
N LEU A 258 10.06 7.21 -2.17
CA LEU A 258 8.66 7.26 -2.58
C LEU A 258 8.15 8.68 -2.80
N GLN A 259 8.69 9.69 -2.12
CA GLN A 259 8.35 11.09 -2.37
C GLN A 259 8.67 11.53 -3.81
N GLU A 260 9.57 10.85 -4.53
CA GLU A 260 9.85 11.14 -5.95
C GLU A 260 8.74 10.67 -6.90
N HIS A 261 7.91 9.71 -6.47
CA HIS A 261 6.91 9.06 -7.32
C HIS A 261 5.46 9.31 -6.85
N ILE A 262 5.24 9.32 -5.54
CA ILE A 262 3.93 9.50 -4.90
C ILE A 262 4.00 10.56 -3.78
N PRO A 263 4.37 11.81 -4.11
CA PRO A 263 4.61 12.86 -3.12
C PRO A 263 3.40 13.07 -2.20
N GLY A 264 3.64 13.04 -0.90
CA GLY A 264 2.62 13.24 0.13
C GLY A 264 1.60 12.09 0.28
N LYS A 265 1.81 10.94 -0.37
CA LYS A 265 0.94 9.75 -0.28
C LYS A 265 1.55 8.60 0.53
N VAL A 266 2.63 8.88 1.26
CA VAL A 266 3.28 7.95 2.20
C VAL A 266 2.83 8.27 3.63
N ALA A 267 2.57 7.22 4.42
CA ALA A 267 2.17 7.35 5.82
C ALA A 267 2.89 6.33 6.72
N LYS A 268 2.65 6.43 8.03
CA LYS A 268 2.93 5.38 9.02
C LYS A 268 1.64 4.74 9.50
N TYR A 269 1.66 3.44 9.75
CA TYR A 269 0.56 2.75 10.43
C TYR A 269 0.62 3.03 11.95
N ASP A 270 -0.53 2.92 12.63
CA ASP A 270 -0.58 2.94 14.10
C ASP A 270 0.39 1.89 14.67
N ASP A 271 1.27 2.33 15.56
CA ASP A 271 2.31 1.52 16.18
C ASP A 271 1.92 1.02 17.58
N THR A 272 0.62 1.05 17.92
CA THR A 272 0.08 0.42 19.12
C THR A 272 0.42 -1.07 19.13
N PHE A 273 1.13 -1.49 20.18
CA PHE A 273 1.60 -2.87 20.33
C PHE A 273 0.43 -3.86 20.38
N GLU A 274 0.38 -4.77 19.41
CA GLU A 274 -0.54 -5.90 19.34
C GLU A 274 0.24 -7.20 19.60
N PRO A 275 0.20 -7.73 20.84
CA PRO A 275 1.03 -8.87 21.23
C PRO A 275 0.72 -10.15 20.45
N ARG A 276 -0.37 -10.21 19.69
CA ARG A 276 -0.74 -11.35 18.85
C ARG A 276 -0.32 -11.21 17.38
N ALA A 277 0.16 -10.05 16.96
CA ALA A 277 0.59 -9.79 15.59
C ALA A 277 1.97 -10.37 15.31
N PHE A 278 2.19 -10.86 14.10
CA PHE A 278 3.47 -11.41 13.68
C PHE A 278 4.53 -10.32 13.52
N GLY A 279 4.17 -9.14 13.00
CA GLY A 279 5.10 -8.01 12.88
C GLY A 279 5.76 -7.66 14.22
N ASP A 280 4.96 -7.39 15.24
CA ASP A 280 5.38 -7.06 16.60
C ASP A 280 6.21 -8.19 17.24
N ASN A 281 5.80 -9.45 17.06
CA ASN A 281 6.53 -10.57 17.63
C ASN A 281 7.84 -10.86 16.91
N ILE A 282 7.91 -10.76 15.57
CA ILE A 282 9.15 -10.93 14.81
C ILE A 282 10.14 -9.81 15.16
N GLN A 283 9.65 -8.58 15.32
CA GLN A 283 10.41 -7.46 15.88
C GLN A 283 10.95 -7.78 17.28
N LYS A 284 10.09 -8.24 18.19
CA LYS A 284 10.43 -8.64 19.55
C LYS A 284 11.42 -9.81 19.60
N TRP A 285 11.35 -10.71 18.64
CA TRP A 285 12.28 -11.84 18.52
C TRP A 285 13.63 -11.40 17.94
N GLY A 286 13.85 -10.12 17.62
CA GLY A 286 15.17 -9.59 17.26
C GLY A 286 15.40 -9.38 15.76
N THR A 287 14.34 -9.39 14.95
CA THR A 287 14.41 -9.10 13.51
C THR A 287 14.01 -7.65 13.25
N SER A 288 14.82 -6.88 12.52
CA SER A 288 14.48 -5.51 12.11
C SER A 288 13.34 -5.58 11.09
N THR A 289 12.11 -5.44 11.55
CA THR A 289 10.89 -5.73 10.79
C THR A 289 10.29 -4.44 10.27
N ILE A 290 9.98 -4.44 8.98
CA ILE A 290 9.32 -3.34 8.29
C ILE A 290 8.00 -3.91 7.78
N LEU A 291 6.90 -3.32 8.21
CA LEU A 291 5.60 -3.55 7.61
C LEU A 291 5.37 -2.53 6.49
N ILE A 292 4.89 -3.01 5.35
CA ILE A 292 4.53 -2.20 4.18
C ILE A 292 3.08 -2.51 3.82
N GLU A 293 2.21 -1.50 3.89
CA GLU A 293 0.79 -1.58 3.49
C GLU A 293 0.57 -0.90 2.15
N SER A 294 -0.04 -1.61 1.20
CA SER A 294 -0.54 -1.05 -0.06
C SER A 294 -1.99 -0.57 0.06
N GLY A 295 -2.21 0.75 0.04
CA GLY A 295 -3.53 1.37 0.15
C GLY A 295 -4.17 1.72 -1.18
N GLY A 296 -4.75 2.92 -1.26
CA GLY A 296 -5.41 3.43 -2.45
C GLY A 296 -4.53 4.41 -3.24
N LEU A 297 -4.56 4.30 -4.56
CA LEU A 297 -3.92 5.25 -5.47
C LEU A 297 -4.90 5.55 -6.61
N GLU A 298 -5.09 6.83 -6.88
CA GLU A 298 -5.99 7.29 -7.94
C GLU A 298 -5.57 6.72 -9.31
N GLY A 299 -6.52 6.16 -10.04
CA GLY A 299 -6.25 5.53 -11.34
C GLY A 299 -5.59 4.15 -11.29
N ASP A 300 -5.40 3.56 -10.10
CA ASP A 300 -4.70 2.26 -9.93
C ASP A 300 -5.54 1.18 -9.20
N PRO A 301 -6.76 0.85 -9.68
CA PRO A 301 -7.65 -0.10 -9.00
C PRO A 301 -7.10 -1.53 -8.93
N GLU A 302 -6.26 -1.93 -9.89
CA GLU A 302 -5.56 -3.22 -9.90
C GLU A 302 -4.17 -3.16 -9.25
N LYS A 303 -3.84 -2.05 -8.60
CA LYS A 303 -2.60 -1.86 -7.83
C LYS A 303 -1.32 -2.14 -8.65
N GLN A 304 -1.32 -1.85 -9.95
CA GLN A 304 -0.19 -2.08 -10.84
C GLN A 304 0.92 -1.04 -10.64
N GLU A 305 0.57 0.21 -10.35
CA GLU A 305 1.58 1.22 -9.97
C GLU A 305 2.08 0.95 -8.55
N LEU A 306 1.22 0.56 -7.61
CA LEU A 306 1.66 0.12 -6.28
C LEU A 306 2.57 -1.12 -6.33
N ARG A 307 2.29 -2.09 -7.22
CA ARG A 307 3.15 -3.25 -7.51
C ARG A 307 4.53 -2.81 -7.98
N ARG A 308 4.60 -1.85 -8.91
CA ARG A 308 5.87 -1.25 -9.38
C ARG A 308 6.63 -0.57 -8.25
N LEU A 309 5.95 0.20 -7.40
CA LEU A 309 6.56 0.85 -6.26
C LEU A 309 7.10 -0.18 -5.26
N HIS A 310 6.36 -1.25 -4.96
CA HIS A 310 6.83 -2.37 -4.14
C HIS A 310 8.10 -3.01 -4.71
N PHE A 311 8.14 -3.27 -6.03
CA PHE A 311 9.34 -3.78 -6.72
C PHE A 311 10.54 -2.84 -6.49
N THR A 312 10.37 -1.54 -6.70
CA THR A 312 11.44 -0.55 -6.55
C THR A 312 11.91 -0.42 -5.10
N ILE A 313 11.00 -0.24 -4.14
CA ILE A 313 11.37 -0.02 -2.73
C ILE A 313 11.99 -1.26 -2.08
N LEU A 314 11.60 -2.48 -2.50
CA LEU A 314 12.22 -3.70 -1.98
C LEU A 314 13.65 -3.85 -2.48
N LEU A 315 13.93 -3.57 -3.77
CA LEU A 315 15.32 -3.55 -4.28
C LEU A 315 16.16 -2.44 -3.61
N ALA A 316 15.57 -1.26 -3.40
CA ALA A 316 16.23 -0.18 -2.68
C ALA A 316 16.53 -0.57 -1.23
N ALA A 317 15.59 -1.25 -0.57
CA ALA A 317 15.76 -1.74 0.78
C ALA A 317 16.88 -2.78 0.88
N PHE A 318 16.93 -3.73 -0.07
CA PHE A 318 17.99 -4.72 -0.15
C PHE A 318 19.36 -4.06 -0.34
N ASP A 319 19.45 -3.09 -1.23
CA ASP A 319 20.70 -2.37 -1.47
C ASP A 319 21.14 -1.55 -0.25
N ALA A 320 20.19 -0.91 0.44
CA ALA A 320 20.48 -0.18 1.66
C ALA A 320 20.95 -1.10 2.79
N ILE A 321 20.35 -2.29 2.94
CA ILE A 321 20.77 -3.30 3.91
C ILE A 321 22.16 -3.84 3.57
N ALA A 322 22.42 -4.15 2.30
CA ALA A 322 23.70 -4.67 1.82
C ALA A 322 24.85 -3.67 2.00
N SER A 323 24.60 -2.39 1.71
CA SER A 323 25.61 -1.33 1.85
C SER A 323 25.71 -0.74 3.25
N GLY A 324 24.69 -0.90 4.09
CA GLY A 324 24.55 -0.21 5.37
C GLY A 324 24.12 1.26 5.22
N SER A 325 23.73 1.72 4.03
CA SER A 325 23.43 3.14 3.77
C SER A 325 22.23 3.68 4.56
N TYR A 326 21.31 2.81 5.01
CA TYR A 326 20.20 3.18 5.89
C TYR A 326 20.68 3.86 7.19
N GLN A 327 21.91 3.59 7.64
CA GLN A 327 22.48 4.19 8.86
C GLN A 327 22.69 5.71 8.76
N ALA A 328 22.67 6.28 7.55
CA ALA A 328 22.73 7.73 7.36
C ALA A 328 21.38 8.44 7.65
N ALA A 329 20.30 7.69 7.82
CA ALA A 329 19.01 8.25 8.22
C ALA A 329 18.93 8.44 9.74
N GLU A 330 18.27 9.51 10.17
CA GLU A 330 18.02 9.79 11.58
C GLU A 330 16.66 9.24 12.01
N ILE A 331 16.58 8.66 13.21
CA ILE A 331 15.32 8.10 13.74
C ILE A 331 14.26 9.20 13.87
N GLN A 332 14.65 10.43 14.21
CA GLN A 332 13.70 11.55 14.33
C GLN A 332 12.96 11.87 13.01
N ASP A 333 13.54 11.53 11.86
CA ASP A 333 12.89 11.74 10.56
C ASP A 333 11.73 10.77 10.34
N TYR A 334 11.75 9.60 10.97
CA TYR A 334 10.62 8.67 10.99
C TYR A 334 9.38 9.31 11.61
N GLU A 335 9.56 10.19 12.62
CA GLU A 335 8.45 10.90 13.26
C GLU A 335 7.84 12.01 12.40
N LYS A 336 8.49 12.39 11.30
CA LYS A 336 7.96 13.37 10.35
C LYS A 336 6.96 12.75 9.36
N ILE A 337 7.01 11.43 9.18
CA ILE A 337 6.06 10.71 8.32
C ILE A 337 4.68 10.73 9.03
N PRO A 338 3.61 11.20 8.38
CA PRO A 338 2.30 11.29 9.03
C PRO A 338 1.71 9.92 9.30
N PHE A 339 0.92 9.76 10.36
CA PHE A 339 0.11 8.55 10.54
C PHE A 339 -0.98 8.45 9.47
N ASN A 340 -1.38 7.23 9.13
CA ASN A 340 -2.54 7.00 8.28
C ASN A 340 -3.83 7.38 9.01
N ASN A 341 -4.79 7.91 8.27
CA ASN A 341 -6.12 8.26 8.78
C ASN A 341 -7.14 7.26 8.24
N SER A 342 -7.57 6.32 9.08
CA SER A 342 -8.52 5.29 8.74
C SER A 342 -9.93 5.88 8.61
N ASN A 343 -10.45 5.95 7.37
CA ASN A 343 -11.71 6.57 6.95
C ASN A 343 -11.64 8.00 6.40
N ALA A 344 -10.47 8.53 6.06
CA ALA A 344 -10.38 9.87 5.48
C ALA A 344 -11.05 10.04 4.11
N PHE A 345 -11.25 8.95 3.35
CA PHE A 345 -11.70 9.01 1.95
C PHE A 345 -13.07 8.37 1.68
N HIS A 346 -13.72 8.87 0.63
CA HIS A 346 -14.89 8.32 -0.05
C HIS A 346 -14.57 8.12 -1.54
N ASP A 347 -15.38 7.32 -2.22
CA ASP A 347 -15.32 7.21 -3.68
C ASP A 347 -15.84 8.49 -4.35
N LEU A 348 -16.98 8.97 -3.88
CA LEU A 348 -17.65 10.16 -4.38
C LEU A 348 -18.17 10.98 -3.20
N ILE A 349 -17.94 12.29 -3.22
CA ILE A 349 -18.68 13.24 -2.36
C ILE A 349 -19.44 14.24 -3.23
N LEU A 350 -20.74 14.38 -2.96
CA LEU A 350 -21.53 15.51 -3.43
C LEU A 350 -21.54 16.57 -2.32
N ARG A 351 -21.01 17.75 -2.60
CA ARG A 351 -20.94 18.87 -1.64
C ARG A 351 -22.19 19.72 -1.71
N GLU A 352 -22.78 20.04 -0.56
CA GLU A 352 -23.90 20.98 -0.44
C GLU A 352 -25.12 20.65 -1.33
N ALA A 353 -25.46 19.37 -1.46
CA ALA A 353 -26.67 18.94 -2.15
C ALA A 353 -27.93 19.21 -1.30
N GLN A 354 -29.06 19.51 -1.95
CA GLN A 354 -30.34 19.62 -1.25
C GLN A 354 -31.04 18.27 -1.19
N LEU A 355 -31.34 17.80 0.03
CA LEU A 355 -32.10 16.59 0.32
C LEU A 355 -33.48 16.93 0.88
N GLU A 356 -34.54 16.30 0.36
CA GLU A 356 -35.90 16.49 0.85
C GLU A 356 -36.25 15.52 1.98
N LYS A 357 -36.88 16.05 3.03
CA LYS A 357 -37.48 15.26 4.10
C LYS A 357 -38.72 15.97 4.64
N ASN A 358 -39.87 15.30 4.57
CA ASN A 358 -41.15 15.78 5.12
C ASN A 358 -41.58 17.18 4.60
N GLY A 359 -41.39 17.43 3.31
CA GLY A 359 -41.70 18.68 2.62
C GLY A 359 -40.66 19.78 2.80
N GLN A 360 -39.55 19.51 3.48
CA GLN A 360 -38.48 20.48 3.74
C GLN A 360 -37.17 20.05 3.08
N TRP A 361 -36.39 21.04 2.62
CA TRP A 361 -35.09 20.84 1.99
C TRP A 361 -33.96 21.17 2.95
N TYR A 362 -32.98 20.27 3.02
CA TYR A 362 -31.81 20.37 3.87
C TYR A 362 -30.55 20.35 3.00
N THR A 363 -29.59 21.22 3.28
CA THR A 363 -28.29 21.21 2.59
C THR A 363 -27.35 20.28 3.33
N VAL A 364 -26.83 19.26 2.65
CA VAL A 364 -25.96 18.22 3.21
C VAL A 364 -24.90 17.80 2.21
N ASP A 365 -23.79 17.26 2.70
CA ASP A 365 -22.88 16.46 1.88
C ASP A 365 -23.36 15.01 1.84
N LEU A 366 -23.15 14.34 0.69
CA LEU A 366 -23.48 12.93 0.49
C LEU A 366 -22.21 12.17 0.09
N GLY A 367 -21.73 11.28 0.95
CA GLY A 367 -20.50 10.51 0.75
C GLY A 367 -20.78 9.07 0.38
N PHE A 368 -20.23 8.60 -0.74
CA PHE A 368 -20.44 7.24 -1.25
C PHE A 368 -19.18 6.40 -1.12
N ARG A 369 -19.35 5.11 -0.84
CA ARG A 369 -18.29 4.10 -0.92
C ARG A 369 -18.75 2.90 -1.75
N ARG A 370 -17.82 2.25 -2.43
CA ARG A 370 -18.02 1.11 -3.32
C ARG A 370 -17.26 -0.09 -2.78
N THR A 371 -17.99 -1.13 -2.39
CA THR A 371 -17.37 -2.39 -1.97
C THR A 371 -17.29 -3.34 -3.16
N GLU A 372 -16.17 -4.02 -3.32
CA GLU A 372 -16.05 -5.14 -4.26
C GLU A 372 -16.87 -6.33 -3.75
N VAL A 373 -17.58 -7.01 -4.65
CA VAL A 373 -18.34 -8.23 -4.35
C VAL A 373 -17.90 -9.31 -5.33
N GLU A 374 -17.29 -10.34 -4.77
CA GLU A 374 -16.70 -11.44 -5.53
C GLU A 374 -17.75 -12.32 -6.21
N TYR A 375 -17.42 -12.81 -7.41
CA TYR A 375 -18.17 -13.81 -8.15
C TYR A 375 -17.22 -14.66 -9.02
N ASN A 376 -17.77 -15.59 -9.82
CA ASN A 376 -16.99 -16.45 -10.72
C ASN A 376 -15.81 -17.12 -10.00
N ASP A 377 -16.11 -17.79 -8.88
CA ASP A 377 -15.10 -18.46 -8.05
C ASP A 377 -13.96 -17.53 -7.59
N TYR A 378 -14.31 -16.28 -7.21
CA TYR A 378 -13.41 -15.26 -6.68
C TYR A 378 -12.33 -14.78 -7.66
N GLN A 379 -12.50 -15.08 -8.95
CA GLN A 379 -11.62 -14.57 -10.01
C GLN A 379 -12.07 -13.21 -10.54
N ASP A 380 -13.31 -12.80 -10.22
CA ASP A 380 -13.88 -11.57 -10.71
C ASP A 380 -14.81 -10.92 -9.67
N HIS A 381 -15.13 -9.65 -9.87
CA HIS A 381 -15.91 -8.85 -8.91
C HIS A 381 -16.73 -7.77 -9.59
N TYR A 382 -17.78 -7.33 -8.91
CA TYR A 382 -18.49 -6.10 -9.27
C TYR A 382 -18.50 -5.14 -8.07
N HIS A 383 -18.61 -3.85 -8.35
CA HIS A 383 -18.77 -2.87 -7.29
C HIS A 383 -20.22 -2.77 -6.84
N ARG A 384 -20.42 -2.69 -5.54
CA ARG A 384 -21.68 -2.30 -4.92
C ARG A 384 -21.48 -0.99 -4.17
N GLY A 385 -22.05 0.08 -4.72
CA GLY A 385 -22.08 1.39 -4.07
C GLY A 385 -23.03 1.43 -2.89
N ALA A 386 -22.72 2.28 -1.93
CA ALA A 386 -23.62 2.66 -0.85
C ALA A 386 -23.39 4.12 -0.48
N LEU A 387 -24.46 4.80 -0.08
CA LEU A 387 -24.38 6.08 0.61
C LEU A 387 -23.83 5.80 2.02
N ALA A 388 -22.52 6.03 2.17
CA ALA A 388 -21.74 5.68 3.34
C ALA A 388 -21.86 6.73 4.45
N ASP A 389 -22.09 8.00 4.10
CA ASP A 389 -22.30 9.06 5.07
C ASP A 389 -23.18 10.21 4.51
N ILE A 390 -23.87 10.93 5.42
CA ILE A 390 -24.74 12.07 5.12
C ILE A 390 -24.55 13.12 6.22
N GLY A 391 -24.19 14.34 5.85
CA GLY A 391 -24.08 15.44 6.82
C GLY A 391 -22.98 16.42 6.48
N ASP A 392 -22.21 16.81 7.49
CA ASP A 392 -21.00 17.62 7.31
C ASP A 392 -19.81 16.70 7.03
N LEU A 393 -19.36 16.68 5.77
CA LEU A 393 -18.19 15.89 5.36
C LEU A 393 -16.98 16.79 5.10
N SER A 394 -16.94 18.02 5.63
CA SER A 394 -15.90 19.02 5.34
C SER A 394 -14.48 18.57 5.68
N THR A 395 -14.32 17.59 6.57
CA THR A 395 -13.02 16.99 6.95
C THR A 395 -12.68 15.71 6.19
N PHE A 396 -13.53 15.27 5.25
CA PHE A 396 -13.34 14.08 4.44
C PHE A 396 -12.94 14.46 3.01
N TYR A 397 -12.21 13.55 2.37
CA TYR A 397 -11.77 13.66 0.98
C TYR A 397 -12.48 12.61 0.12
N ALA A 398 -12.37 12.76 -1.20
CA ALA A 398 -12.92 11.78 -2.14
C ALA A 398 -12.04 11.65 -3.37
N TYR A 399 -12.12 10.48 -4.02
CA TYR A 399 -11.54 10.28 -5.35
C TYR A 399 -12.26 11.12 -6.41
N GLU A 400 -13.59 11.24 -6.30
CA GLU A 400 -14.42 12.10 -7.14
C GLU A 400 -15.23 13.06 -6.27
N GLN A 401 -15.32 14.33 -6.66
CA GLN A 401 -16.12 15.32 -5.95
C GLN A 401 -16.94 16.17 -6.93
N LEU A 402 -18.20 16.43 -6.56
CA LEU A 402 -19.06 17.39 -7.24
C LEU A 402 -19.49 18.49 -6.27
N ASP A 403 -19.34 19.75 -6.67
CA ASP A 403 -20.02 20.87 -6.04
C ASP A 403 -21.51 20.85 -6.46
N ALA A 404 -22.36 20.39 -5.56
CA ALA A 404 -23.79 20.21 -5.79
C ALA A 404 -24.63 21.41 -5.26
N ARG A 405 -24.02 22.60 -5.10
CA ARG A 405 -24.74 23.80 -4.70
C ARG A 405 -25.90 24.15 -5.64
N GLY A 406 -27.09 24.22 -5.04
CA GLY A 406 -28.34 24.50 -5.74
C GLY A 406 -28.92 23.30 -6.50
N TYR A 407 -28.31 22.11 -6.38
CA TYR A 407 -28.89 20.87 -6.91
C TYR A 407 -29.77 20.20 -5.86
N GLN A 408 -30.91 19.71 -6.29
CA GLN A 408 -31.82 18.85 -5.53
C GLN A 408 -31.56 17.39 -5.86
N ALA A 409 -31.28 16.58 -4.85
CA ALA A 409 -31.17 15.14 -5.00
C ALA A 409 -32.59 14.52 -5.00
N VAL A 410 -33.00 14.00 -6.16
CA VAL A 410 -34.36 13.50 -6.40
C VAL A 410 -34.31 12.01 -6.74
N PRO A 411 -35.02 11.13 -5.99
CA PRO A 411 -35.09 9.70 -6.30
C PRO A 411 -35.46 9.45 -7.77
N GLY A 412 -34.73 8.56 -8.41
CA GLY A 412 -34.99 8.19 -9.79
C GLY A 412 -36.22 7.29 -9.93
N LYS A 413 -36.87 7.36 -11.09
CA LYS A 413 -38.08 6.61 -11.40
C LYS A 413 -37.74 5.25 -12.00
N THR A 414 -38.64 4.29 -11.83
CA THR A 414 -38.63 3.04 -12.60
C THR A 414 -39.31 3.25 -13.95
N TYR A 415 -38.66 2.81 -15.03
CA TYR A 415 -39.25 2.81 -16.37
C TYR A 415 -40.47 1.87 -16.39
N PRO A 416 -41.61 2.31 -16.97
CA PRO A 416 -42.89 1.64 -16.79
C PRO A 416 -42.99 0.26 -17.47
N SER A 417 -42.22 0.04 -18.54
CA SER A 417 -42.24 -1.21 -19.31
C SER A 417 -41.00 -2.05 -19.04
N ALA A 418 -41.17 -3.37 -18.98
CA ALA A 418 -40.05 -4.29 -18.88
C ALA A 418 -39.40 -4.53 -20.25
N PHE A 419 -38.07 -4.63 -20.27
CA PHE A 419 -37.29 -5.10 -21.41
C PHE A 419 -37.12 -6.62 -21.31
N ALA A 420 -36.95 -7.33 -22.44
CA ALA A 420 -36.79 -8.78 -22.39
C ALA A 420 -35.45 -9.20 -21.77
N SER A 421 -34.40 -8.39 -21.96
CA SER A 421 -33.05 -8.66 -21.48
C SER A 421 -32.22 -7.37 -21.31
N LEU A 422 -31.04 -7.50 -20.69
CA LEU A 422 -30.07 -6.41 -20.61
C LEU A 422 -29.59 -5.95 -22.00
N ASP A 423 -29.46 -6.85 -22.97
CA ASP A 423 -29.04 -6.49 -24.33
C ASP A 423 -30.06 -5.64 -25.08
N GLU A 424 -31.36 -5.80 -24.79
CA GLU A 424 -32.38 -4.89 -25.32
C GLU A 424 -32.33 -3.51 -24.68
N LEU A 425 -32.04 -3.46 -23.38
CA LEU A 425 -31.83 -2.21 -22.66
C LEU A 425 -30.58 -1.47 -23.19
N ARG A 426 -29.50 -2.19 -23.50
CA ARG A 426 -28.27 -1.62 -24.10
C ARG A 426 -28.50 -0.92 -25.44
N LYS A 427 -29.54 -1.31 -26.18
CA LYS A 427 -29.89 -0.69 -27.47
C LYS A 427 -30.64 0.64 -27.31
N GLN A 428 -31.06 0.97 -26.09
CA GLN A 428 -31.78 2.21 -25.82
C GLN A 428 -30.82 3.39 -25.66
N ASP A 429 -31.34 4.59 -25.87
CA ASP A 429 -30.65 5.83 -25.50
C ASP A 429 -30.74 6.05 -23.98
N ILE A 430 -29.83 5.38 -23.25
CA ILE A 430 -29.76 5.46 -21.79
C ILE A 430 -29.59 6.92 -21.30
N PRO A 431 -28.70 7.75 -21.87
CA PRO A 431 -28.61 9.16 -21.50
C PRO A 431 -29.96 9.91 -21.64
N ALA A 432 -30.69 9.70 -22.74
CA ALA A 432 -32.00 10.34 -22.91
C ALA A 432 -33.04 9.87 -21.87
N LEU A 433 -33.02 8.59 -21.50
CA LEU A 433 -33.92 8.03 -20.48
C LEU A 433 -33.59 8.55 -19.08
N LEU A 434 -32.31 8.70 -18.74
CA LEU A 434 -31.86 9.34 -17.51
C LEU A 434 -32.32 10.80 -17.44
N ARG A 435 -32.22 11.56 -18.54
CA ARG A 435 -32.73 12.95 -18.60
C ARG A 435 -34.25 13.05 -18.45
N GLN A 436 -34.99 11.96 -18.67
CA GLN A 436 -36.43 11.89 -18.37
C GLN A 436 -36.71 11.50 -16.91
N GLY A 437 -35.67 11.19 -16.13
CA GLY A 437 -35.72 10.82 -14.73
C GLY A 437 -35.82 9.31 -14.47
N TYR A 438 -35.63 8.46 -15.48
CA TYR A 438 -35.65 7.01 -15.33
C TYR A 438 -34.25 6.47 -15.05
N THR A 439 -34.03 5.98 -13.84
CA THR A 439 -32.76 5.37 -13.41
C THR A 439 -32.85 3.86 -13.25
N THR A 440 -34.06 3.34 -13.06
CA THR A 440 -34.30 1.92 -12.80
C THR A 440 -35.08 1.29 -13.95
N PHE A 441 -34.64 0.13 -14.42
CA PHE A 441 -35.23 -0.56 -15.56
C PHE A 441 -35.55 -2.01 -15.22
N GLN A 442 -36.75 -2.43 -15.59
CA GLN A 442 -37.25 -3.77 -15.31
C GLN A 442 -36.85 -4.72 -16.44
N LEU A 443 -36.34 -5.90 -16.09
CA LEU A 443 -35.96 -6.94 -17.02
C LEU A 443 -36.79 -8.20 -16.77
N ALA A 444 -37.34 -8.78 -17.85
CA ALA A 444 -37.99 -10.10 -17.78
C ALA A 444 -36.98 -11.20 -17.42
N ASN A 445 -35.79 -11.13 -18.05
CA ASN A 445 -34.65 -11.99 -17.73
C ASN A 445 -33.55 -11.15 -17.08
N LEU A 446 -33.55 -11.08 -15.74
CA LEU A 446 -32.51 -10.39 -14.98
C LEU A 446 -31.22 -11.23 -15.00
N PRO A 447 -30.10 -10.75 -15.56
CA PRO A 447 -28.86 -11.51 -15.62
C PRO A 447 -28.26 -11.71 -14.23
N PHE A 448 -27.37 -12.69 -14.12
CA PHE A 448 -26.56 -12.90 -12.92
C PHE A 448 -25.74 -11.63 -12.60
N ARG A 449 -25.44 -11.44 -11.31
CA ARG A 449 -24.95 -10.17 -10.75
C ARG A 449 -23.72 -9.57 -11.42
N SER A 450 -22.92 -10.40 -12.10
CA SER A 450 -21.76 -10.01 -12.88
C SER A 450 -22.04 -8.94 -13.94
N HIS A 451 -23.25 -8.91 -14.52
CA HIS A 451 -23.60 -7.97 -15.59
C HIS A 451 -24.13 -6.62 -15.07
N TRP A 452 -24.20 -6.44 -13.75
CA TRP A 452 -24.84 -5.25 -13.13
C TRP A 452 -23.97 -3.99 -13.18
N ALA A 453 -22.71 -4.09 -13.61
CA ALA A 453 -21.76 -2.97 -13.66
C ALA A 453 -21.65 -2.30 -15.03
N GLU A 454 -22.26 -2.85 -16.08
CA GLU A 454 -21.98 -2.45 -17.47
C GLU A 454 -22.87 -1.31 -18.00
N LEU A 455 -23.93 -0.92 -17.29
CA LEU A 455 -24.81 0.18 -17.66
C LEU A 455 -24.97 1.16 -16.50
N PRO A 456 -25.14 2.47 -16.77
CA PRO A 456 -25.33 3.48 -15.74
C PRO A 456 -26.81 3.48 -15.35
N VAL A 457 -27.32 2.34 -14.91
CA VAL A 457 -28.73 2.13 -14.55
C VAL A 457 -28.84 1.08 -13.45
N GLU A 458 -29.93 1.12 -12.69
CA GLU A 458 -30.32 0.01 -11.83
C GLU A 458 -31.21 -0.96 -12.62
N ALA A 459 -30.84 -2.24 -12.68
CA ALA A 459 -31.65 -3.28 -13.29
C ALA A 459 -32.38 -4.10 -12.22
N THR A 460 -33.70 -4.29 -12.38
CA THR A 460 -34.52 -5.08 -11.46
C THR A 460 -35.33 -6.13 -12.21
N GLY A 461 -35.81 -7.17 -11.52
CA GLY A 461 -36.75 -8.12 -12.10
C GLY A 461 -38.10 -7.47 -12.39
N ALA A 462 -38.80 -7.95 -13.42
CA ALA A 462 -40.14 -7.46 -13.77
C ALA A 462 -41.09 -7.44 -12.56
N GLY A 463 -41.80 -6.33 -12.38
CA GLY A 463 -42.70 -6.08 -11.26
C GLY A 463 -42.02 -5.48 -10.02
N ASN A 464 -40.68 -5.40 -9.98
CA ASN A 464 -39.95 -4.77 -8.87
C ASN A 464 -39.67 -3.29 -9.16
N THR A 465 -40.26 -2.42 -8.35
CA THR A 465 -40.18 -0.95 -8.45
C THR A 465 -39.57 -0.36 -7.18
N PRO A 466 -38.23 -0.32 -7.05
CA PRO A 466 -37.58 0.21 -5.86
C PRO A 466 -37.89 1.71 -5.72
N ALA A 467 -38.10 2.16 -4.49
CA ALA A 467 -38.41 3.56 -4.20
C ALA A 467 -37.19 4.50 -4.31
N ASN A 468 -35.98 3.97 -4.53
CA ASN A 468 -34.72 4.73 -4.63
C ASN A 468 -34.51 5.73 -3.49
N GLN A 469 -34.90 5.35 -2.29
CA GLN A 469 -34.77 6.21 -1.10
C GLN A 469 -33.30 6.55 -0.86
N ILE A 470 -32.99 7.84 -0.85
CA ILE A 470 -31.68 8.36 -0.48
C ILE A 470 -31.54 8.25 1.04
N ARG A 471 -30.85 7.20 1.50
CA ARG A 471 -30.67 6.88 2.92
C ARG A 471 -29.32 6.23 3.16
N LEU A 472 -28.80 6.42 4.38
CA LEU A 472 -27.56 5.81 4.84
C LEU A 472 -27.57 4.29 4.65
N ASN A 473 -26.44 3.73 4.21
CA ASN A 473 -26.24 2.33 3.86
C ASN A 473 -27.12 1.80 2.71
N GLY A 474 -27.94 2.66 2.10
CA GLY A 474 -28.67 2.33 0.88
C GLY A 474 -27.78 2.46 -0.36
N ASN A 475 -28.21 1.84 -1.46
CA ASN A 475 -27.65 2.05 -2.79
C ASN A 475 -28.66 2.81 -3.66
N PRO A 476 -28.91 4.12 -3.40
CA PRO A 476 -29.93 4.85 -4.12
C PRO A 476 -29.50 5.15 -5.56
N SER A 477 -30.43 5.00 -6.50
CA SER A 477 -30.30 5.56 -7.84
C SER A 477 -31.11 6.85 -7.95
N PHE A 478 -30.43 7.99 -8.08
CA PHE A 478 -31.09 9.29 -8.03
C PHE A 478 -30.47 10.29 -9.02
N LEU A 479 -31.17 11.40 -9.24
CA LEU A 479 -30.73 12.47 -10.12
C LEU A 479 -30.49 13.75 -9.34
N LEU A 480 -29.57 14.56 -9.84
CA LEU A 480 -29.36 15.93 -9.39
C LEU A 480 -30.09 16.89 -10.33
N ARG A 481 -31.12 17.53 -9.79
CA ARG A 481 -31.97 18.48 -10.50
C ARG A 481 -31.60 19.91 -10.15
N LYS A 482 -31.45 20.78 -11.16
CA LYS A 482 -31.28 22.23 -10.99
C LYS A 482 -32.08 22.95 -12.05
N ASP A 483 -32.79 24.01 -11.65
CA ASP A 483 -33.64 24.81 -12.55
C ASP A 483 -34.66 23.98 -13.36
N GLY A 484 -35.14 22.87 -12.77
CA GLY A 484 -36.12 21.96 -13.40
C GLY A 484 -35.52 20.86 -14.28
N GLU A 485 -34.22 20.90 -14.56
CA GLU A 485 -33.52 19.95 -15.43
C GLU A 485 -32.63 18.98 -14.63
N TYR A 486 -32.55 17.73 -15.07
CA TYR A 486 -31.61 16.75 -14.51
C TYR A 486 -30.26 16.90 -15.21
N ARG A 487 -29.23 17.28 -14.43
CA ARG A 487 -27.88 17.45 -14.97
C ARG A 487 -26.97 16.27 -14.67
N TYR A 488 -27.12 15.65 -13.52
CA TYR A 488 -26.32 14.48 -13.13
C TYR A 488 -27.20 13.33 -12.67
N ALA A 489 -26.68 12.13 -12.79
CA ALA A 489 -27.22 10.94 -12.13
C ALA A 489 -26.16 10.33 -11.21
N VAL A 490 -26.60 9.80 -10.07
CA VAL A 490 -25.78 8.95 -9.21
C VAL A 490 -26.39 7.57 -9.16
N ILE A 491 -25.66 6.59 -9.68
CA ILE A 491 -26.12 5.22 -9.87
C ILE A 491 -25.02 4.28 -9.43
N ASN A 492 -25.35 3.36 -8.52
CA ASN A 492 -24.39 2.47 -7.88
C ASN A 492 -23.18 3.21 -7.23
N GLY A 493 -23.41 4.43 -6.74
CA GLY A 493 -22.36 5.30 -6.17
C GLY A 493 -21.42 5.96 -7.19
N TYR A 494 -21.67 5.80 -8.49
CA TYR A 494 -20.94 6.51 -9.56
C TYR A 494 -21.68 7.76 -9.99
N LEU A 495 -20.94 8.83 -10.27
CA LEU A 495 -21.47 10.08 -10.83
C LEU A 495 -21.45 10.03 -12.37
N TYR A 496 -22.52 10.50 -12.99
CA TYR A 496 -22.66 10.63 -14.44
C TYR A 496 -23.13 12.04 -14.80
N ASP A 497 -22.38 12.76 -15.66
CA ASP A 497 -22.82 14.05 -16.24
C ASP A 497 -23.71 13.80 -17.46
N LEU A 498 -25.00 14.12 -17.33
CA LEU A 498 -26.00 13.88 -18.35
C LEU A 498 -25.87 14.80 -19.56
N ALA A 499 -25.03 15.82 -19.57
CA ALA A 499 -24.74 16.57 -20.79
C ALA A 499 -23.50 16.05 -21.55
N ASN A 500 -22.69 15.19 -20.93
CA ASN A 500 -21.52 14.60 -21.55
C ASN A 500 -21.81 13.14 -21.92
N GLU A 501 -22.45 12.92 -23.07
CA GLU A 501 -22.78 11.56 -23.53
C GLU A 501 -21.54 10.69 -23.78
N GLU A 502 -20.42 11.29 -24.20
CA GLU A 502 -19.17 10.59 -24.43
C GLU A 502 -18.57 10.12 -23.09
N GLY A 503 -18.56 10.97 -22.07
CA GLY A 503 -18.12 10.61 -20.71
C GLY A 503 -19.00 9.56 -20.03
N ILE A 504 -20.30 9.52 -20.33
CA ILE A 504 -21.16 8.40 -19.91
C ILE A 504 -20.72 7.12 -20.60
N ARG A 505 -20.45 7.14 -21.91
CA ARG A 505 -20.05 5.96 -22.69
C ARG A 505 -18.64 5.46 -22.34
N GLU A 506 -17.71 6.34 -21.99
CA GLU A 506 -16.35 5.99 -21.58
C GLU A 506 -16.32 5.22 -20.26
N ARG A 507 -17.17 5.55 -19.28
CA ARG A 507 -17.29 4.80 -18.02
C ARG A 507 -17.93 3.41 -18.17
N LEU A 508 -18.45 3.07 -19.36
CA LEU A 508 -19.07 1.77 -19.68
C LEU A 508 -18.13 0.84 -20.48
N ARG A 509 -16.90 1.29 -20.76
CA ARG A 509 -15.83 0.50 -21.37
C ARG A 509 -14.81 0.14 -20.31
#